data_AF-A0A8T4MFI5-F1
#
_entry.id   AF-A0A8T4MFI5-F1
#
_cell.length_a   1.000
_cell.length_b   1.000
_cell.length_c   1.000
_cell.angle_alpha   90.00
_cell.angle_beta   90.00
_cell.angle_gamma   90.00
#
_symmetry.space_group_name_H-M   'P 1'
#
loop_
_entity.id
_entity.type
_entity.pdbx_description
1 polymer ?
#
loop_
_entity_poly.entity_id
_entity_poly.type
_entity_poly.pdbx_seq_one_letter_code
_entity_poly.pdbx_strand_id
1 'polypeptide(L)'
;MDKFEQLLGKDSPLLKTIRARGFQEPTEIQEKAIPLILEGKDVIGGASTGSGKTLAFAAGLINNATKNHGIKGLVLTPTRELAEQIAKEISEFSEPKHLEILAVYGGVSFENQVRKLETADIVIGTPGRILDHINKRSIDLSHINTLVLDEADRMLDMGFRDDVIRIVSECPQERQTMLFSATISPDISFLSKRHMKSPVEINAQPYVDPTKLEQVYYDIDNNLKYSLLKHLLENEKSNLVMVFCNTRKNVDFVVKNLRFNGIDTLPLHGGFSQEKRTKMIADFHAKRVHILVATDVAARGLDIKGVSHIYNYDSPKSIEEYTHRIGRTARAGKEGKVINLVSSRDYENFQEIMLGDFNIKKEEPPYIERTRIRWMPEKRGERMNRRQGYSRSSSGGGRSYGGGGGSQRSGSRGGYGGSNRSGSYSGSNKSSYGKSESGHSDGGYKNNKSSTYRSRERTQSSSSSDGQSRGQARRERRREY
;
A
#
# COMPACT_ATOMS: atom_id res chain seq x y z
N MET A 1 3.43 35.12 14.92
CA MET A 1 3.11 34.78 13.52
C MET A 1 2.74 33.30 13.48
N ASP A 2 1.92 32.89 12.52
CA ASP A 2 1.64 31.48 12.26
C ASP A 2 2.96 30.75 11.93
N LYS A 3 3.29 29.67 12.63
CA LYS A 3 4.54 28.93 12.38
C LYS A 3 4.58 28.29 11.00
N PHE A 4 3.45 27.81 10.49
CA PHE A 4 3.40 27.29 9.12
C PHE A 4 3.68 28.39 8.10
N GLU A 5 3.25 29.63 8.37
CA GLU A 5 3.55 30.80 7.52
C GLU A 5 5.06 31.11 7.48
N GLN A 6 5.78 30.87 8.58
CA GLN A 6 7.24 30.99 8.64
C GLN A 6 7.96 29.87 7.86
N LEU A 7 7.46 28.63 7.91
CA LEU A 7 8.05 27.49 7.22
C LEU A 7 7.77 27.47 5.71
N LEU A 8 6.57 27.90 5.29
CA LEU A 8 6.08 27.79 3.91
C LEU A 8 6.18 29.10 3.12
N GLY A 9 6.33 30.24 3.80
CA GLY A 9 6.21 31.57 3.20
C GLY A 9 4.75 32.04 3.08
N LYS A 10 4.54 33.35 3.19
CA LYS A 10 3.22 33.98 3.34
C LYS A 10 2.23 33.69 2.21
N ASP A 11 2.75 33.61 0.99
CA ASP A 11 1.96 33.43 -0.23
C ASP A 11 1.77 31.96 -0.61
N SER A 12 2.18 31.02 0.27
CA SER A 12 2.07 29.59 0.00
C SER A 12 0.60 29.15 -0.08
N PRO A 13 0.17 28.54 -1.20
CA PRO A 13 -1.21 28.09 -1.37
C PRO A 13 -1.65 27.07 -0.31
N LEU A 14 -0.69 26.33 0.25
CA LEU A 14 -0.92 25.30 1.26
C LEU A 14 -1.47 25.87 2.58
N LEU A 15 -1.15 27.13 2.92
CA LEU A 15 -1.61 27.77 4.16
C LEU A 15 -3.14 27.85 4.24
N LYS A 16 -3.83 28.05 3.10
CA LYS A 16 -5.30 28.03 3.03
C LYS A 16 -5.85 26.70 3.53
N THR A 17 -5.33 25.58 3.02
CA THR A 17 -5.78 24.24 3.42
C THR A 17 -5.35 23.89 4.84
N ILE A 18 -4.12 24.22 5.25
CA ILE A 18 -3.60 23.99 6.61
C ILE A 18 -4.53 24.66 7.65
N ARG A 19 -4.88 25.93 7.43
CA ARG A 19 -5.81 26.68 8.29
C ARG A 19 -7.23 26.11 8.24
N ALA A 20 -7.76 25.79 7.05
CA ALA A 20 -9.09 25.20 6.89
C ALA A 20 -9.23 23.81 7.57
N ARG A 21 -8.14 23.06 7.69
CA ARG A 21 -8.09 21.76 8.39
C ARG A 21 -7.78 21.87 9.89
N GLY A 22 -7.56 23.07 10.41
CA GLY A 22 -7.33 23.31 11.83
C GLY A 22 -5.97 22.85 12.35
N PHE A 23 -4.95 22.73 11.49
CA PHE A 23 -3.57 22.51 11.95
C PHE A 23 -3.07 23.80 12.63
N GLN A 24 -2.76 23.71 13.93
CA GLN A 24 -2.35 24.87 14.74
C GLN A 24 -0.83 25.07 14.71
N GLU A 25 -0.07 24.01 14.92
CA GLU A 25 1.38 24.01 15.06
C GLU A 25 1.98 22.89 14.19
N PRO A 26 3.12 23.11 13.52
CA PRO A 26 3.86 22.06 12.84
C PRO A 26 4.45 21.05 13.83
N THR A 27 4.53 19.80 13.39
CA THR A 27 5.25 18.73 14.12
C THR A 27 6.76 18.86 13.95
N GLU A 28 7.56 18.26 14.83
CA GLU A 28 9.03 18.31 14.77
C GLU A 28 9.60 17.91 13.39
N ILE A 29 9.04 16.88 12.75
CA ILE A 29 9.46 16.45 11.40
C ILE A 29 9.06 17.48 10.33
N GLN A 30 7.95 18.21 10.51
CA GLN A 30 7.55 19.29 9.61
C GLN A 30 8.43 20.53 9.80
N GLU A 31 8.68 20.96 11.04
CA GLU A 31 9.58 22.09 11.35
C GLU A 31 10.98 21.87 10.77
N LYS A 32 11.54 20.67 10.92
CA LYS A 32 12.87 20.33 10.41
C LYS A 32 12.90 20.10 8.89
N ALA A 33 11.92 19.42 8.31
CA ALA A 33 11.99 18.97 6.91
C ALA A 33 11.44 19.98 5.89
N ILE A 34 10.36 20.72 6.20
CA ILE A 34 9.71 21.59 5.22
C ILE A 34 10.66 22.62 4.58
N PRO A 35 11.51 23.36 5.35
CA PRO A 35 12.43 24.33 4.74
C PRO A 35 13.41 23.68 3.76
N LEU A 36 14.04 22.57 4.17
CA LEU A 36 15.00 21.82 3.34
C LEU A 36 14.34 21.23 2.09
N ILE A 37 13.09 20.77 2.21
CA ILE A 37 12.30 20.25 1.09
C ILE A 37 11.95 21.38 0.11
N LEU A 38 11.59 22.57 0.58
CA LEU A 38 11.31 23.73 -0.28
C LEU A 38 12.57 24.33 -0.93
N GLU A 39 13.73 24.19 -0.29
CA GLU A 39 15.04 24.47 -0.90
C GLU A 39 15.45 23.47 -2.01
N GLY A 40 14.64 22.43 -2.25
CA GLY A 40 14.90 21.41 -3.27
C GLY A 40 15.95 20.36 -2.88
N LYS A 41 16.34 20.28 -1.59
CA LYS A 41 17.30 19.28 -1.11
C LYS A 41 16.67 17.90 -1.01
N ASP A 42 17.48 16.88 -1.23
CA ASP A 42 17.12 15.50 -0.89
C ASP A 42 17.10 15.34 0.64
N VAL A 43 16.15 14.56 1.16
CA VAL A 43 15.90 14.42 2.60
C VAL A 43 15.66 12.97 2.99
N ILE A 44 16.29 12.52 4.06
CA ILE A 44 16.00 11.24 4.73
C ILE A 44 15.32 11.56 6.07
N GLY A 45 14.02 11.28 6.17
CA GLY A 45 13.23 11.51 7.37
C GLY A 45 13.02 10.24 8.20
N GLY A 46 13.76 10.13 9.30
CA GLY A 46 13.54 9.13 10.35
C GLY A 46 12.38 9.53 11.24
N ALA A 47 11.19 8.95 11.03
CA ALA A 47 10.02 9.18 11.89
C ALA A 47 8.92 8.10 11.75
N SER A 48 8.21 7.82 12.83
CA SER A 48 7.12 6.81 12.90
C SER A 48 5.88 7.16 12.06
N THR A 49 4.97 6.20 11.80
CA THR A 49 3.65 6.51 11.21
C THR A 49 2.90 7.48 12.14
N GLY A 50 2.21 8.48 11.56
CA GLY A 50 1.40 9.44 12.33
C GLY A 50 2.15 10.66 12.88
N SER A 51 3.46 10.79 12.66
CA SER A 51 4.25 11.97 13.07
C SER A 51 4.04 13.22 12.21
N GLY A 52 3.16 13.18 11.19
CA GLY A 52 2.91 14.31 10.29
C GLY A 52 3.73 14.33 9.00
N LYS A 53 4.45 13.24 8.67
CA LYS A 53 5.29 13.11 7.46
C LYS A 53 4.59 13.52 6.16
N THR A 54 3.33 13.15 5.96
CA THR A 54 2.62 13.40 4.69
C THR A 54 2.62 14.89 4.33
N LEU A 55 2.29 15.76 5.27
CA LEU A 55 2.29 17.21 5.04
C LEU A 55 3.72 17.74 4.78
N ALA A 56 4.74 17.19 5.44
CA ALA A 56 6.12 17.60 5.22
C ALA A 56 6.58 17.33 3.76
N PHE A 57 6.31 16.14 3.22
CA PHE A 57 6.66 15.86 1.82
C PHE A 57 5.66 16.40 0.79
N ALA A 58 4.39 16.53 1.15
CA ALA A 58 3.38 17.17 0.32
C ALA A 58 3.75 18.63 0.04
N ALA A 59 4.43 19.33 0.96
CA ALA A 59 4.91 20.68 0.74
C ALA A 59 5.77 20.79 -0.53
N GLY A 60 6.86 20.02 -0.63
CA GLY A 60 7.72 20.00 -1.83
C GLY A 60 7.02 19.40 -3.05
N LEU A 61 6.33 18.26 -2.87
CA LEU A 61 5.66 17.55 -3.95
C LEU A 61 4.60 18.41 -4.68
N ILE A 62 3.79 19.15 -3.92
CA ILE A 62 2.79 20.07 -4.48
C ILE A 62 3.45 21.36 -4.97
N ASN A 63 4.49 21.87 -4.30
CA ASN A 63 5.24 23.05 -4.76
C ASN A 63 5.85 22.85 -6.15
N ASN A 64 6.50 21.69 -6.37
CA ASN A 64 7.25 21.38 -7.58
C ASN A 64 6.37 20.84 -8.73
N ALA A 65 5.16 20.37 -8.43
CA ALA A 65 4.24 19.87 -9.46
C ALA A 65 3.55 20.99 -10.25
N THR A 66 3.35 20.73 -11.54
CA THR A 66 2.67 21.61 -12.51
C THR A 66 1.59 20.83 -13.26
N LYS A 67 0.37 21.38 -13.34
CA LYS A 67 -0.79 20.72 -13.93
C LYS A 67 -0.64 20.49 -15.44
N ASN A 68 -1.11 19.36 -15.96
CA ASN A 68 -1.19 19.00 -17.38
C ASN A 68 0.18 18.89 -18.11
N HIS A 69 1.27 18.61 -17.40
CA HIS A 69 2.62 18.48 -17.98
C HIS A 69 3.20 17.06 -17.80
N GLY A 70 2.32 16.05 -17.75
CA GLY A 70 2.67 14.68 -17.36
C GLY A 70 3.00 14.56 -15.87
N ILE A 71 3.29 13.33 -15.43
CA ILE A 71 3.48 13.00 -14.03
C ILE A 71 4.75 13.68 -13.51
N LYS A 72 4.60 14.64 -12.58
CA LYS A 72 5.70 15.37 -11.93
C LYS A 72 6.13 14.74 -10.61
N GLY A 73 5.16 14.16 -9.89
CA GLY A 73 5.38 13.54 -8.59
C GLY A 73 5.11 12.04 -8.59
N LEU A 74 6.01 11.26 -7.98
CA LEU A 74 5.75 9.85 -7.65
C LEU A 74 6.00 9.60 -6.17
N VAL A 75 5.02 9.00 -5.49
CA VAL A 75 5.16 8.49 -4.12
C VAL A 75 5.05 6.97 -4.17
N LEU A 76 6.11 6.27 -3.76
CA LEU A 76 6.09 4.82 -3.51
C LEU A 76 5.78 4.54 -2.04
N THR A 77 4.92 3.56 -1.79
CA THR A 77 4.42 3.22 -0.46
C THR A 77 4.07 1.72 -0.37
N PRO A 78 4.28 1.04 0.78
CA PRO A 78 4.17 -0.43 0.88
C PRO A 78 2.76 -1.00 0.70
N THR A 79 1.70 -0.26 1.04
CA THR A 79 0.35 -0.80 1.11
C THR A 79 -0.65 0.01 0.31
N ARG A 80 -1.74 -0.66 -0.11
CA ARG A 80 -2.82 -0.06 -0.89
C ARG A 80 -3.55 1.01 -0.08
N GLU A 81 -3.73 0.72 1.21
CA GLU A 81 -4.45 1.59 2.13
C GLU A 81 -3.67 2.87 2.44
N LEU A 82 -2.34 2.76 2.60
CA LEU A 82 -1.48 3.94 2.73
C LEU A 82 -1.44 4.75 1.43
N ALA A 83 -1.45 4.08 0.25
CA ALA A 83 -1.58 4.78 -1.03
C ALA A 83 -2.90 5.56 -1.15
N GLU A 84 -4.03 4.98 -0.74
CA GLU A 84 -5.32 5.66 -0.68
C GLU A 84 -5.32 6.83 0.31
N GLN A 85 -4.72 6.65 1.48
CA GLN A 85 -4.63 7.69 2.51
C GLN A 85 -3.78 8.87 2.05
N ILE A 86 -2.57 8.62 1.53
CA ILE A 86 -1.67 9.67 1.04
C ILE A 86 -2.28 10.37 -0.18
N ALA A 87 -2.89 9.64 -1.12
CA ALA A 87 -3.54 10.26 -2.28
C ALA A 87 -4.69 11.18 -1.88
N LYS A 88 -5.53 10.77 -0.92
CA LYS A 88 -6.57 11.63 -0.36
C LYS A 88 -5.99 12.88 0.31
N GLU A 89 -4.98 12.70 1.16
CA GLU A 89 -4.37 13.80 1.92
C GLU A 89 -3.71 14.82 0.97
N ILE A 90 -2.93 14.37 -0.01
CA ILE A 90 -2.35 15.22 -1.05
C ILE A 90 -3.44 15.93 -1.87
N SER A 91 -4.51 15.23 -2.28
CA SER A 91 -5.61 15.82 -3.06
C SER A 91 -6.34 16.95 -2.32
N GLU A 92 -6.41 16.87 -0.99
CA GLU A 92 -6.98 17.95 -0.16
C GLU A 92 -6.02 19.14 -0.07
N PHE A 93 -4.69 18.90 0.00
CA PHE A 93 -3.67 19.95 0.00
C PHE A 93 -3.39 20.57 -1.38
N SER A 94 -3.64 19.84 -2.48
CA SER A 94 -3.40 20.31 -3.85
C SER A 94 -4.57 21.08 -4.48
N GLU A 95 -5.71 21.22 -3.76
CA GLU A 95 -6.89 21.97 -4.19
C GLU A 95 -6.57 23.34 -4.83
N PRO A 96 -5.69 24.19 -4.25
CA PRO A 96 -5.39 25.51 -4.82
C PRO A 96 -4.62 25.48 -6.15
N LYS A 97 -3.94 24.37 -6.48
CA LYS A 97 -3.26 24.16 -7.77
C LYS A 97 -4.10 23.30 -8.74
N HIS A 98 -5.24 22.78 -8.28
CA HIS A 98 -6.10 21.84 -9.02
C HIS A 98 -5.36 20.61 -9.57
N LEU A 99 -4.29 20.13 -8.93
CA LEU A 99 -3.51 18.98 -9.43
C LEU A 99 -4.34 17.69 -9.40
N GLU A 100 -4.23 16.87 -10.45
CA GLU A 100 -4.87 15.56 -10.53
C GLU A 100 -4.01 14.50 -9.83
N ILE A 101 -4.56 13.89 -8.78
CA ILE A 101 -3.87 12.94 -7.90
C ILE A 101 -4.42 11.53 -8.10
N LEU A 102 -3.56 10.55 -8.37
CA LEU A 102 -3.97 9.16 -8.63
C LEU A 102 -3.30 8.13 -7.72
N ALA A 103 -4.12 7.29 -7.06
CA ALA A 103 -3.66 6.09 -6.36
C ALA A 103 -3.56 4.88 -7.33
N VAL A 104 -2.37 4.27 -7.41
CA VAL A 104 -2.04 3.16 -8.32
C VAL A 104 -1.57 1.94 -7.52
N TYR A 105 -2.49 1.00 -7.32
CA TYR A 105 -2.27 -0.22 -6.55
C TYR A 105 -3.04 -1.42 -7.13
N GLY A 106 -2.62 -2.64 -6.80
CA GLY A 106 -3.19 -3.88 -7.35
C GLY A 106 -4.57 -4.25 -6.77
N GLY A 107 -5.29 -5.18 -7.41
CA GLY A 107 -6.60 -5.65 -6.92
C GLY A 107 -7.80 -4.78 -7.32
N VAL A 108 -7.58 -3.77 -8.17
CA VAL A 108 -8.60 -2.99 -8.88
C VAL A 108 -8.33 -3.05 -10.40
N SER A 109 -9.28 -2.61 -11.24
CA SER A 109 -9.13 -2.63 -12.71
C SER A 109 -7.86 -1.89 -13.15
N PHE A 110 -7.08 -2.54 -14.02
CA PHE A 110 -5.88 -1.97 -14.62
C PHE A 110 -6.26 -0.91 -15.66
N GLU A 111 -7.27 -1.19 -16.47
CA GLU A 111 -7.77 -0.37 -17.57
C GLU A 111 -8.31 0.98 -17.05
N ASN A 112 -8.96 0.98 -15.88
CA ASN A 112 -9.38 2.20 -15.20
C ASN A 112 -8.20 3.04 -14.69
N GLN A 113 -7.11 2.40 -14.25
CA GLN A 113 -5.87 3.11 -13.89
C GLN A 113 -5.17 3.67 -15.13
N VAL A 114 -5.10 2.93 -16.25
CA VAL A 114 -4.54 3.45 -17.51
C VAL A 114 -5.23 4.74 -17.95
N ARG A 115 -6.56 4.75 -18.01
CA ARG A 115 -7.33 5.96 -18.41
C ARG A 115 -7.10 7.15 -17.49
N LYS A 116 -6.91 6.92 -16.19
CA LYS A 116 -6.67 8.00 -15.21
C LYS A 116 -5.22 8.49 -15.20
N LEU A 117 -4.27 7.66 -15.65
CA LEU A 117 -2.86 8.06 -15.78
C LEU A 117 -2.66 9.10 -16.89
N GLU A 118 -3.52 9.14 -17.90
CA GLU A 118 -3.50 10.13 -18.99
C GLU A 118 -3.60 11.58 -18.49
N THR A 119 -4.26 11.81 -17.35
CA THR A 119 -4.47 13.15 -16.77
C THR A 119 -3.78 13.35 -15.42
N ALA A 120 -2.99 12.38 -14.92
CA ALA A 120 -2.42 12.46 -13.58
C ALA A 120 -1.17 13.35 -13.51
N ASP A 121 -1.15 14.29 -12.57
CA ASP A 121 0.01 15.14 -12.28
C ASP A 121 0.92 14.51 -11.19
N ILE A 122 0.32 13.81 -10.23
CA ILE A 122 1.02 13.11 -9.14
C ILE A 122 0.43 11.70 -8.98
N VAL A 123 1.31 10.70 -8.92
CA VAL A 123 0.95 9.30 -8.67
C VAL A 123 1.44 8.84 -7.29
N ILE A 124 0.57 8.16 -6.56
CA ILE A 124 0.89 7.47 -5.31
C ILE A 124 0.67 5.98 -5.56
N GLY A 125 1.65 5.10 -5.34
CA GLY A 125 1.45 3.70 -5.68
C GLY A 125 2.31 2.67 -4.95
N THR A 126 1.82 1.43 -5.01
CA THR A 126 2.53 0.26 -4.47
C THR A 126 3.51 -0.28 -5.51
N PRO A 127 4.78 -0.63 -5.15
CA PRO A 127 5.84 -0.95 -6.09
C PRO A 127 5.43 -1.91 -7.22
N GLY A 128 4.97 -3.13 -6.90
CA GLY A 128 4.60 -4.12 -7.92
C GLY A 128 3.55 -3.64 -8.93
N ARG A 129 2.62 -2.74 -8.55
CA ARG A 129 1.63 -2.19 -9.49
C ARG A 129 2.18 -1.07 -10.35
N ILE A 130 3.03 -0.20 -9.80
CA ILE A 130 3.75 0.77 -10.63
C ILE A 130 4.61 0.03 -11.66
N LEU A 131 5.26 -1.06 -11.25
CA LEU A 131 6.05 -1.90 -12.14
C LEU A 131 5.21 -2.62 -13.21
N ASP A 132 4.00 -3.12 -12.90
CA ASP A 132 3.04 -3.60 -13.90
C ASP A 132 2.77 -2.55 -14.99
N HIS A 133 2.56 -1.28 -14.58
CA HIS A 133 2.26 -0.19 -15.51
C HIS A 133 3.47 0.20 -16.37
N ILE A 134 4.69 0.20 -15.81
CA ILE A 134 5.96 0.39 -16.54
C ILE A 134 6.16 -0.72 -17.57
N ASN A 135 6.07 -1.99 -17.15
CA ASN A 135 6.25 -3.16 -18.03
C ASN A 135 5.28 -3.14 -19.22
N LYS A 136 4.06 -2.63 -19.01
CA LYS A 136 3.02 -2.48 -20.05
C LYS A 136 3.05 -1.14 -20.79
N ARG A 137 4.03 -0.27 -20.52
CA ARG A 137 4.20 1.08 -21.12
C ARG A 137 2.92 1.93 -21.04
N SER A 138 2.29 1.89 -19.87
CA SER A 138 1.02 2.58 -19.59
C SER A 138 1.15 3.70 -18.53
N ILE A 139 2.38 3.97 -18.11
CA ILE A 139 2.78 5.10 -17.28
C ILE A 139 4.08 5.65 -17.88
N ASP A 140 4.21 6.97 -17.94
CA ASP A 140 5.44 7.66 -18.31
C ASP A 140 6.02 8.36 -17.09
N LEU A 141 7.26 8.01 -16.73
CA LEU A 141 7.98 8.52 -15.58
C LEU A 141 9.02 9.59 -15.96
N SER A 142 9.22 9.84 -17.26
CA SER A 142 10.28 10.72 -17.79
C SER A 142 10.17 12.19 -17.39
N HIS A 143 9.03 12.59 -16.81
CA HIS A 143 8.73 13.96 -16.39
C HIS A 143 8.73 14.16 -14.86
N ILE A 144 9.07 13.13 -14.08
CA ILE A 144 9.15 13.22 -12.63
C ILE A 144 10.29 14.14 -12.20
N ASN A 145 9.94 15.16 -11.42
CA ASN A 145 10.87 16.07 -10.77
C ASN A 145 10.98 15.83 -9.25
N THR A 146 10.01 15.10 -8.67
CA THR A 146 9.97 14.82 -7.22
C THR A 146 9.58 13.36 -6.98
N LEU A 147 10.45 12.61 -6.30
CA LEU A 147 10.24 11.22 -5.91
C LEU A 147 10.17 11.11 -4.38
N VAL A 148 9.17 10.39 -3.86
CA VAL A 148 9.03 10.08 -2.44
C VAL A 148 9.01 8.57 -2.23
N LEU A 149 9.79 8.07 -1.27
CA LEU A 149 9.74 6.70 -0.79
C LEU A 149 9.23 6.72 0.66
N ASP A 150 7.93 6.49 0.90
CA ASP A 150 7.35 6.49 2.25
C ASP A 150 7.19 5.06 2.81
N GLU A 151 7.43 4.94 4.12
CA GLU A 151 7.63 3.66 4.82
C GLU A 151 8.58 2.72 4.04
N ALA A 152 9.74 3.26 3.63
CA ALA A 152 10.68 2.57 2.74
C ALA A 152 11.20 1.24 3.30
N ASP A 153 11.46 1.16 4.61
CA ASP A 153 11.82 -0.09 5.31
C ASP A 153 10.72 -1.14 5.17
N ARG A 154 9.45 -0.75 5.33
CA ARG A 154 8.31 -1.67 5.15
C ARG A 154 8.23 -2.21 3.72
N MET A 155 8.61 -1.43 2.70
CA MET A 155 8.66 -1.93 1.31
C MET A 155 9.72 -3.01 1.15
N LEU A 156 10.89 -2.85 1.76
CA LEU A 156 11.98 -3.82 1.74
C LEU A 156 11.63 -5.09 2.52
N ASP A 157 11.08 -4.96 3.72
CA ASP A 157 10.58 -6.07 4.55
C ASP A 157 9.50 -6.92 3.83
N MET A 158 8.76 -6.31 2.90
CA MET A 158 7.74 -6.98 2.10
C MET A 158 8.29 -7.61 0.80
N GLY A 159 9.60 -7.54 0.58
CA GLY A 159 10.28 -8.12 -0.58
C GLY A 159 10.26 -7.23 -1.83
N PHE A 160 9.79 -5.98 -1.75
CA PHE A 160 9.75 -5.07 -2.91
C PHE A 160 11.09 -4.38 -3.22
N ARG A 161 12.22 -4.90 -2.71
CA ARG A 161 13.55 -4.31 -2.92
C ARG A 161 13.86 -4.06 -4.40
N ASP A 162 13.77 -5.11 -5.20
CA ASP A 162 14.14 -5.06 -6.61
C ASP A 162 13.12 -4.25 -7.43
N ASP A 163 11.83 -4.33 -7.06
CA ASP A 163 10.77 -3.50 -7.64
C ASP A 163 11.04 -2.00 -7.42
N VAL A 164 11.36 -1.60 -6.17
CA VAL A 164 11.68 -0.21 -5.83
C VAL A 164 12.93 0.24 -6.58
N ILE A 165 14.04 -0.50 -6.53
CA ILE A 165 15.28 -0.15 -7.26
C ILE A 165 15.01 0.03 -8.74
N ARG A 166 14.20 -0.84 -9.35
CA ARG A 166 13.84 -0.77 -10.76
C ARG A 166 13.01 0.48 -11.08
N ILE A 167 11.95 0.75 -10.33
CA ILE A 167 11.12 1.96 -10.53
C ILE A 167 11.95 3.24 -10.38
N VAL A 168 12.79 3.31 -9.34
CA VAL A 168 13.67 4.47 -9.08
C VAL A 168 14.69 4.71 -10.20
N SER A 169 15.04 3.65 -10.94
CA SER A 169 15.96 3.71 -12.10
C SER A 169 15.26 4.13 -13.41
N GLU A 170 13.93 3.99 -13.51
CA GLU A 170 13.13 4.49 -14.64
C GLU A 170 12.76 5.99 -14.47
N CYS A 171 12.94 6.55 -13.27
CA CYS A 171 12.80 7.98 -13.01
C CYS A 171 14.05 8.79 -13.44
N PRO A 172 13.91 10.06 -13.89
CA PRO A 172 15.03 10.95 -14.21
C PRO A 172 16.05 11.09 -13.07
N GLN A 173 17.34 11.21 -13.42
CA GLN A 173 18.41 11.42 -12.43
C GLN A 173 18.39 12.84 -11.86
N GLU A 174 17.95 13.82 -12.65
CA GLU A 174 17.73 15.21 -12.22
C GLU A 174 16.33 15.37 -11.63
N ARG A 175 16.21 15.06 -10.33
CA ARG A 175 15.00 15.18 -9.52
C ARG A 175 15.37 15.41 -8.05
N GLN A 176 14.42 15.90 -7.26
CA GLN A 176 14.46 15.81 -5.80
C GLN A 176 13.97 14.43 -5.34
N THR A 177 14.64 13.84 -4.35
CA THR A 177 14.22 12.57 -3.73
C THR A 177 14.08 12.74 -2.21
N MET A 178 12.90 12.40 -1.67
CA MET A 178 12.66 12.28 -0.23
C MET A 178 12.46 10.80 0.16
N LEU A 179 13.17 10.33 1.18
CA LEU A 179 13.03 8.98 1.72
C LEU A 179 12.55 9.08 3.17
N PHE A 180 11.45 8.41 3.50
CA PHE A 180 10.93 8.33 4.85
C PHE A 180 10.87 6.89 5.34
N SER A 181 11.39 6.67 6.55
CA SER A 181 11.48 5.33 7.13
C SER A 181 11.46 5.40 8.65
N ALA A 182 11.08 4.31 9.30
CA ALA A 182 11.23 4.16 10.74
C ALA A 182 12.65 3.72 11.14
N THR A 183 13.45 3.15 10.22
CA THR A 183 14.76 2.56 10.51
C THR A 183 15.77 2.84 9.39
N ILE A 184 17.03 3.07 9.72
CA ILE A 184 18.11 3.21 8.72
C ILE A 184 18.83 1.86 8.60
N SER A 185 18.16 0.89 7.98
CA SER A 185 18.77 -0.41 7.69
C SER A 185 19.90 -0.29 6.65
N PRO A 186 20.80 -1.30 6.52
CA PRO A 186 21.85 -1.29 5.49
C PRO A 186 21.31 -1.10 4.08
N ASP A 187 20.11 -1.61 3.79
CA ASP A 187 19.46 -1.49 2.49
C ASP A 187 18.86 -0.09 2.25
N ILE A 188 18.37 0.58 3.30
CA ILE A 188 17.98 1.99 3.25
C ILE A 188 19.21 2.88 3.01
N SER A 189 20.33 2.60 3.69
CA SER A 189 21.61 3.28 3.45
C SER A 189 22.11 3.07 2.01
N PHE A 190 21.94 1.87 1.45
CA PHE A 190 22.26 1.57 0.05
C PHE A 190 21.37 2.34 -0.94
N LEU A 191 20.05 2.35 -0.73
CA LEU A 191 19.12 3.11 -1.56
C LEU A 191 19.46 4.60 -1.57
N SER A 192 19.68 5.18 -0.40
CA SER A 192 20.11 6.57 -0.23
C SER A 192 21.37 6.88 -1.04
N LYS A 193 22.48 6.18 -0.76
CA LYS A 193 23.79 6.43 -1.39
C LYS A 193 23.80 6.25 -2.91
N ARG A 194 22.87 5.45 -3.46
CA ARG A 194 22.80 5.16 -4.89
C ARG A 194 21.82 6.05 -5.66
N HIS A 195 20.77 6.56 -5.01
CA HIS A 195 19.64 7.18 -5.70
C HIS A 195 19.24 8.57 -5.17
N MET A 196 20.01 9.14 -4.24
CA MET A 196 19.80 10.48 -3.66
C MET A 196 21.06 11.35 -3.79
N LYS A 197 20.87 12.68 -3.80
CA LYS A 197 21.92 13.69 -4.01
C LYS A 197 22.24 14.43 -2.71
N SER A 198 23.34 14.03 -2.05
CA SER A 198 23.80 14.63 -0.77
C SER A 198 22.66 14.83 0.25
N PRO A 199 21.87 13.78 0.56
CA PRO A 199 20.64 13.93 1.33
C PRO A 199 20.91 14.41 2.75
N VAL A 200 20.03 15.28 3.26
CA VAL A 200 20.05 15.70 4.66
C VAL A 200 19.28 14.69 5.51
N GLU A 201 19.94 14.09 6.49
CA GLU A 201 19.31 13.19 7.46
C GLU A 201 18.61 13.99 8.57
N ILE A 202 17.33 13.69 8.79
CA ILE A 202 16.46 14.34 9.76
C ILE A 202 15.82 13.26 10.63
N ASN A 203 16.24 13.18 11.88
CA ASN A 203 15.60 12.34 12.87
C ASN A 203 14.64 13.19 13.73
N ALA A 204 13.39 12.76 13.80
CA ALA A 204 12.39 13.27 14.74
C ALA A 204 12.15 12.22 15.82
N GLN A 205 11.86 12.65 17.04
CA GLN A 205 11.64 11.72 18.15
C GLN A 205 10.36 10.88 17.91
N PRO A 206 10.33 9.62 18.38
CA PRO A 206 9.13 8.80 18.30
C PRO A 206 7.95 9.51 18.99
N TYR A 207 6.79 9.55 18.33
CA TYR A 207 5.59 10.21 18.86
C TYR A 207 4.87 9.40 19.97
N VAL A 208 5.55 8.39 20.51
CA VAL A 208 5.11 7.49 21.57
C VAL A 208 5.99 7.78 22.78
N ASP A 209 5.38 8.27 23.84
CA ASP A 209 6.04 8.52 25.11
C ASP A 209 6.20 7.18 25.86
N PRO A 210 7.42 6.64 26.05
CA PRO A 210 7.62 5.34 26.71
C PRO A 210 7.13 5.34 28.16
N THR A 211 7.04 6.50 28.81
CA THR A 211 6.55 6.60 30.20
C THR A 211 5.03 6.41 30.30
N LYS A 212 4.31 6.54 29.18
CA LYS A 212 2.85 6.39 29.07
C LYS A 212 2.41 5.07 28.43
N LEU A 213 3.37 4.19 28.17
CA LEU A 213 3.14 2.89 27.53
C LEU A 213 3.39 1.77 28.55
N GLU A 214 2.31 1.27 29.14
CA GLU A 214 2.36 0.07 29.95
C GLU A 214 2.56 -1.15 29.04
N GLN A 215 3.56 -1.98 29.32
CA GLN A 215 3.82 -3.20 28.54
C GLN A 215 3.93 -4.39 29.49
N VAL A 216 3.10 -5.40 29.25
CA VAL A 216 3.04 -6.62 30.06
C VAL A 216 3.08 -7.87 29.19
N TYR A 217 3.47 -8.99 29.78
CA TYR A 217 3.30 -10.31 29.19
C TYR A 217 2.78 -11.34 30.19
N TYR A 218 1.93 -12.22 29.69
CA TYR A 218 1.48 -13.42 30.37
C TYR A 218 2.06 -14.64 29.66
N ASP A 219 2.75 -15.51 30.41
CA ASP A 219 3.16 -16.83 29.93
C ASP A 219 2.05 -17.84 30.25
N ILE A 220 1.53 -18.53 29.24
CA ILE A 220 0.36 -19.40 29.38
C ILE A 220 0.37 -20.56 28.38
N ASP A 221 -0.25 -21.68 28.75
CA ASP A 221 -0.42 -22.82 27.86
C ASP A 221 -1.18 -22.48 26.56
N ASN A 222 -0.74 -23.08 25.46
CA ASN A 222 -1.33 -22.92 24.11
C ASN A 222 -2.86 -23.13 24.08
N ASN A 223 -3.38 -24.02 24.92
CA ASN A 223 -4.80 -24.40 25.01
C ASN A 223 -5.67 -23.38 25.77
N LEU A 224 -5.06 -22.52 26.59
CA LEU A 224 -5.71 -21.46 27.38
C LEU A 224 -5.50 -20.06 26.78
N LYS A 225 -4.56 -19.88 25.85
CA LYS A 225 -4.25 -18.60 25.20
C LYS A 225 -5.48 -17.83 24.66
N TYR A 226 -6.43 -18.53 24.04
CA TYR A 226 -7.70 -17.92 23.58
C TYR A 226 -8.60 -17.49 24.74
N SER A 227 -8.66 -18.29 25.81
CA SER A 227 -9.44 -17.98 27.00
C SER A 227 -8.89 -16.77 27.75
N LEU A 228 -7.57 -16.62 27.82
CA LEU A 228 -6.93 -15.42 28.35
C LEU A 228 -7.28 -14.18 27.52
N LEU A 229 -7.18 -14.25 26.18
CA LEU A 229 -7.57 -13.14 25.31
C LEU A 229 -9.03 -12.72 25.55
N LYS A 230 -9.97 -13.69 25.60
CA LYS A 230 -11.37 -13.40 25.88
C LYS A 230 -11.54 -12.74 27.26
N HIS A 231 -10.95 -13.33 28.29
CA HIS A 231 -11.06 -12.83 29.66
C HIS A 231 -10.55 -11.39 29.78
N LEU A 232 -9.38 -11.08 29.23
CA LEU A 232 -8.84 -9.73 29.27
C LEU A 232 -9.71 -8.73 28.49
N LEU A 233 -10.19 -9.10 27.28
CA LEU A 233 -11.11 -8.25 26.51
C LEU A 233 -12.44 -7.94 27.22
N GLU A 234 -12.88 -8.79 28.16
CA GLU A 234 -14.11 -8.60 28.95
C GLU A 234 -13.89 -7.80 30.24
N ASN A 235 -12.67 -7.79 30.79
CA ASN A 235 -12.39 -7.24 32.13
C ASN A 235 -11.46 -6.01 32.11
N GLU A 236 -10.63 -5.81 31.09
CA GLU A 236 -9.81 -4.61 30.91
C GLU A 236 -10.66 -3.42 30.44
N LYS A 237 -10.51 -2.26 31.10
CA LYS A 237 -11.22 -1.01 30.73
C LYS A 237 -10.62 -0.39 29.46
N SER A 238 -10.97 -0.98 28.33
CA SER A 238 -10.48 -0.61 27.00
C SER A 238 -11.50 0.20 26.18
N ASN A 239 -11.01 0.94 25.18
CA ASN A 239 -11.83 1.77 24.29
C ASN A 239 -11.78 1.24 22.85
N LEU A 240 -10.76 1.62 22.07
CA LEU A 240 -10.42 0.94 20.83
C LEU A 240 -9.30 -0.05 21.11
N VAL A 241 -9.39 -1.24 20.51
CA VAL A 241 -8.52 -2.38 20.76
C VAL A 241 -8.04 -2.96 19.43
N MET A 242 -6.74 -3.28 19.34
CA MET A 242 -6.21 -4.10 18.26
C MET A 242 -5.68 -5.43 18.80
N VAL A 243 -5.99 -6.52 18.12
CA VAL A 243 -5.47 -7.87 18.40
C VAL A 243 -4.65 -8.34 17.21
N PHE A 244 -3.34 -8.53 17.39
CA PHE A 244 -2.44 -8.97 16.33
C PHE A 244 -2.25 -10.48 16.32
N CYS A 245 -2.36 -11.07 15.13
CA CYS A 245 -2.13 -12.49 14.86
C CYS A 245 -1.17 -12.64 13.66
N ASN A 246 -0.26 -13.60 13.71
CA ASN A 246 0.78 -13.77 12.69
C ASN A 246 0.25 -14.38 11.38
N THR A 247 -0.97 -14.94 11.38
CA THR A 247 -1.55 -15.60 10.20
C THR A 247 -3.02 -15.26 9.97
N ARG A 248 -3.46 -15.33 8.70
CA ARG A 248 -4.86 -15.13 8.31
C ARG A 248 -5.79 -16.15 9.01
N LYS A 249 -5.34 -17.42 9.11
CA LYS A 249 -6.06 -18.49 9.82
C LYS A 249 -6.30 -18.13 11.29
N ASN A 250 -5.31 -17.54 11.98
CA ASN A 250 -5.44 -17.13 13.38
C ASN A 250 -6.40 -15.94 13.53
N VAL A 251 -6.36 -14.95 12.63
CA VAL A 251 -7.36 -13.85 12.62
C VAL A 251 -8.78 -14.40 12.46
N ASP A 252 -9.02 -15.27 11.47
CA ASP A 252 -10.33 -15.92 11.25
C ASP A 252 -10.78 -16.72 12.48
N PHE A 253 -9.87 -17.50 13.08
CA PHE A 253 -10.14 -18.29 14.29
C PHE A 253 -10.52 -17.40 15.48
N VAL A 254 -9.74 -16.36 15.77
CA VAL A 254 -9.98 -15.46 16.90
C VAL A 254 -11.30 -14.72 16.72
N VAL A 255 -11.53 -14.09 15.56
CA VAL A 255 -12.78 -13.35 15.27
C VAL A 255 -14.01 -14.25 15.33
N LYS A 256 -13.94 -15.45 14.74
CA LYS A 256 -15.07 -16.39 14.76
C LYS A 256 -15.43 -16.81 16.19
N ASN A 257 -14.44 -17.06 17.04
CA ASN A 257 -14.68 -17.49 18.41
C ASN A 257 -15.09 -16.33 19.33
N LEU A 258 -14.52 -15.13 19.18
CA LEU A 258 -14.97 -13.93 19.90
C LEU A 258 -16.43 -13.63 19.58
N ARG A 259 -16.81 -13.59 18.29
CA ARG A 259 -18.22 -13.40 17.87
C ARG A 259 -19.14 -14.52 18.34
N PHE A 260 -18.67 -15.77 18.39
CA PHE A 260 -19.45 -16.88 18.95
C PHE A 260 -19.71 -16.73 20.46
N ASN A 261 -18.79 -16.10 21.18
CA ASN A 261 -18.91 -15.78 22.60
C ASN A 261 -19.51 -14.37 22.84
N GLY A 262 -20.18 -13.76 21.85
CA GLY A 262 -20.90 -12.49 22.00
C GLY A 262 -20.07 -11.22 21.88
N ILE A 263 -18.75 -11.33 21.64
CA ILE A 263 -17.84 -10.18 21.50
C ILE A 263 -17.77 -9.78 20.02
N ASP A 264 -18.31 -8.62 19.66
CA ASP A 264 -18.21 -8.13 18.28
C ASP A 264 -16.80 -7.63 17.96
N THR A 265 -16.33 -7.99 16.78
CA THR A 265 -14.93 -7.84 16.33
C THR A 265 -14.87 -7.73 14.81
N LEU A 266 -13.90 -7.00 14.28
CA LEU A 266 -13.63 -6.92 12.84
C LEU A 266 -12.37 -7.71 12.46
N PRO A 267 -12.40 -8.59 11.44
CA PRO A 267 -11.20 -9.24 10.90
C PRO A 267 -10.52 -8.35 9.85
N LEU A 268 -9.19 -8.25 9.88
CA LEU A 268 -8.41 -7.48 8.90
C LEU A 268 -7.16 -8.23 8.43
N HIS A 269 -7.23 -8.79 7.23
CA HIS A 269 -6.12 -9.51 6.60
C HIS A 269 -6.19 -9.46 5.07
N GLY A 270 -5.07 -9.75 4.39
CA GLY A 270 -4.96 -9.72 2.92
C GLY A 270 -5.79 -10.76 2.14
N GLY A 271 -6.69 -11.50 2.79
CA GLY A 271 -7.73 -12.32 2.16
C GLY A 271 -9.05 -11.58 1.85
N PHE A 272 -9.24 -10.35 2.34
CA PHE A 272 -10.42 -9.53 2.02
C PHE A 272 -10.20 -8.64 0.79
N SER A 273 -11.27 -8.31 0.07
CA SER A 273 -11.24 -7.31 -1.00
C SER A 273 -10.96 -5.90 -0.45
N GLN A 274 -10.45 -5.01 -1.29
CA GLN A 274 -10.10 -3.63 -0.91
C GLN A 274 -11.29 -2.93 -0.25
N GLU A 275 -12.43 -2.90 -0.93
CA GLU A 275 -13.71 -2.33 -0.45
C GLU A 275 -14.09 -2.82 0.95
N LYS A 276 -13.89 -4.11 1.25
CA LYS A 276 -14.18 -4.68 2.58
C LYS A 276 -13.19 -4.17 3.62
N ARG A 277 -11.88 -4.11 3.30
CA ARG A 277 -10.86 -3.57 4.21
C ARG A 277 -11.12 -2.09 4.50
N THR A 278 -11.36 -1.27 3.47
CA THR A 278 -11.69 0.16 3.62
C THR A 278 -12.94 0.35 4.48
N LYS A 279 -13.99 -0.45 4.28
CA LYS A 279 -15.19 -0.42 5.13
C LYS A 279 -14.89 -0.81 6.59
N MET A 280 -14.16 -1.90 6.82
CA MET A 280 -13.79 -2.36 8.18
C MET A 280 -12.98 -1.30 8.92
N ILE A 281 -12.04 -0.65 8.25
CA ILE A 281 -11.24 0.45 8.82
C ILE A 281 -12.15 1.64 9.17
N ALA A 282 -13.06 2.04 8.28
CA ALA A 282 -14.03 3.10 8.55
C ALA A 282 -15.00 2.76 9.70
N ASP A 283 -15.46 1.51 9.80
CA ASP A 283 -16.30 1.01 10.89
C ASP A 283 -15.57 1.07 12.25
N PHE A 284 -14.28 0.73 12.28
CA PHE A 284 -13.43 0.82 13.48
C PHE A 284 -13.17 2.28 13.89
N HIS A 285 -12.80 3.16 12.96
CA HIS A 285 -12.60 4.59 13.24
C HIS A 285 -13.88 5.28 13.72
N ALA A 286 -15.03 4.91 13.17
CA ALA A 286 -16.34 5.39 13.61
C ALA A 286 -16.81 4.79 14.96
N LYS A 287 -15.99 3.94 15.60
CA LYS A 287 -16.33 3.19 16.82
C LYS A 287 -17.62 2.38 16.70
N ARG A 288 -17.95 1.90 15.50
CA ARG A 288 -19.08 0.96 15.30
C ARG A 288 -18.74 -0.42 15.84
N VAL A 289 -17.46 -0.81 15.80
CA VAL A 289 -16.93 -2.01 16.44
C VAL A 289 -15.62 -1.64 17.15
N HIS A 290 -15.47 -2.05 18.40
CA HIS A 290 -14.37 -1.60 19.28
C HIS A 290 -13.08 -2.43 19.15
N ILE A 291 -13.15 -3.62 18.57
CA ILE A 291 -12.03 -4.58 18.49
C ILE A 291 -11.73 -4.92 17.02
N LEU A 292 -10.48 -4.72 16.62
CA LEU A 292 -9.95 -5.07 15.30
C LEU A 292 -8.88 -6.15 15.42
N VAL A 293 -9.14 -7.33 14.85
CA VAL A 293 -8.20 -8.45 14.85
C VAL A 293 -7.50 -8.49 13.50
N ALA A 294 -6.17 -8.34 13.48
CA ALA A 294 -5.42 -8.10 12.26
C ALA A 294 -4.14 -8.93 12.13
N THR A 295 -3.71 -9.14 10.88
CA THR A 295 -2.31 -9.51 10.56
C THR A 295 -1.49 -8.25 10.31
N ASP A 296 -0.22 -8.22 10.70
CA ASP A 296 0.70 -7.09 10.50
C ASP A 296 0.68 -6.53 9.09
N VAL A 297 0.84 -7.39 8.08
CA VAL A 297 0.82 -7.01 6.65
C VAL A 297 -0.44 -6.22 6.26
N ALA A 298 -1.57 -6.46 6.93
CA ALA A 298 -2.84 -5.79 6.65
C ALA A 298 -3.13 -4.58 7.56
N ALA A 299 -2.34 -4.39 8.63
CA ALA A 299 -2.40 -3.26 9.55
C ALA A 299 -1.28 -2.22 9.32
N ARG A 300 -0.19 -2.61 8.64
CA ARG A 300 0.89 -1.72 8.18
C ARG A 300 0.33 -0.62 7.28
N GLY A 301 0.89 0.59 7.40
CA GLY A 301 0.44 1.77 6.68
C GLY A 301 -0.94 2.33 7.07
N LEU A 302 -1.64 1.77 8.06
CA LEU A 302 -2.92 2.33 8.53
C LEU A 302 -2.72 3.34 9.65
N ASP A 303 -3.22 4.57 9.49
CA ASP A 303 -3.23 5.57 10.56
C ASP A 303 -4.34 5.35 11.60
N ILE A 304 -4.30 4.18 12.24
CA ILE A 304 -5.22 3.81 13.31
C ILE A 304 -4.83 4.57 14.59
N LYS A 305 -5.44 5.74 14.78
CA LYS A 305 -5.28 6.61 15.95
C LYS A 305 -6.25 6.24 17.07
N GLY A 306 -5.81 6.44 18.32
CA GLY A 306 -6.66 6.33 19.50
C GLY A 306 -6.90 4.91 20.00
N VAL A 307 -6.08 3.94 19.58
CA VAL A 307 -6.09 2.59 20.16
C VAL A 307 -5.58 2.68 21.59
N SER A 308 -6.35 2.13 22.53
CA SER A 308 -6.03 2.12 23.96
C SER A 308 -5.24 0.88 24.37
N HIS A 309 -5.53 -0.27 23.73
CA HIS A 309 -4.96 -1.56 24.08
C HIS A 309 -4.50 -2.31 22.82
N ILE A 310 -3.28 -2.84 22.88
CA ILE A 310 -2.70 -3.71 21.86
C ILE A 310 -2.53 -5.10 22.47
N TYR A 311 -3.17 -6.11 21.88
CA TYR A 311 -3.02 -7.51 22.28
C TYR A 311 -2.20 -8.25 21.23
N ASN A 312 -0.99 -8.67 21.57
CA ASN A 312 -0.21 -9.59 20.76
C ASN A 312 -0.69 -11.02 21.06
N TYR A 313 -1.67 -11.51 20.28
CA TYR A 313 -2.19 -12.87 20.39
C TYR A 313 -1.23 -13.91 19.79
N ASP A 314 -0.40 -13.50 18.83
CA ASP A 314 0.82 -14.20 18.44
C ASP A 314 2.00 -13.23 18.58
N SER A 315 3.14 -13.66 19.11
CA SER A 315 4.31 -12.78 19.25
C SER A 315 4.84 -12.35 17.88
N PRO A 316 5.11 -11.05 17.66
CA PRO A 316 5.65 -10.56 16.38
C PRO A 316 6.98 -11.18 16.05
N LYS A 317 7.32 -11.21 14.76
CA LYS A 317 8.51 -11.91 14.25
C LYS A 317 9.82 -11.12 14.33
N SER A 318 9.78 -9.86 14.74
CA SER A 318 10.98 -9.05 14.96
C SER A 318 10.71 -7.84 15.83
N ILE A 319 11.78 -7.22 16.34
CA ILE A 319 11.75 -5.98 17.12
C ILE A 319 11.07 -4.84 16.33
N GLU A 320 11.31 -4.74 15.03
CA GLU A 320 10.67 -3.73 14.17
C GLU A 320 9.16 -3.98 14.11
N GLU A 321 8.71 -5.22 13.92
CA GLU A 321 7.28 -5.53 13.88
C GLU A 321 6.61 -5.19 15.22
N TYR A 322 7.23 -5.55 16.35
CA TYR A 322 6.76 -5.15 17.68
C TYR A 322 6.62 -3.62 17.81
N THR A 323 7.66 -2.87 17.43
CA THR A 323 7.68 -1.41 17.42
C THR A 323 6.52 -0.82 16.60
N HIS A 324 6.19 -1.42 15.45
CA HIS A 324 5.09 -0.96 14.60
C HIS A 324 3.69 -1.28 15.16
N ARG A 325 3.56 -2.37 15.93
CA ARG A 325 2.32 -2.73 16.64
C ARG A 325 2.07 -1.79 17.82
N ILE A 326 3.05 -1.64 18.72
CA ILE A 326 2.93 -0.74 19.89
C ILE A 326 2.77 0.71 19.47
N GLY A 327 3.38 1.10 18.35
CA GLY A 327 3.24 2.43 17.74
C GLY A 327 1.82 2.80 17.26
N ARG A 328 0.79 1.97 17.47
CA ARG A 328 -0.63 2.30 17.27
C ARG A 328 -1.32 2.82 18.55
N THR A 329 -0.73 2.63 19.73
CA THR A 329 -1.22 3.16 21.01
C THR A 329 -0.29 4.26 21.57
N ALA A 330 -0.60 4.81 22.75
CA ALA A 330 0.13 5.86 23.47
C ALA A 330 0.56 7.10 22.65
N ARG A 331 -0.18 7.43 21.58
CA ARG A 331 0.06 8.62 20.74
C ARG A 331 -0.58 9.87 21.33
N ALA A 332 0.02 11.03 21.04
CA ALA A 332 -0.51 12.35 21.40
C ALA A 332 -0.73 12.52 22.91
N GLY A 333 0.21 12.01 23.72
CA GLY A 333 0.24 12.17 25.17
C GLY A 333 -0.80 11.37 25.96
N LYS A 334 -1.57 10.49 25.30
CA LYS A 334 -2.48 9.53 25.94
C LYS A 334 -1.73 8.31 26.46
N GLU A 335 -2.28 7.67 27.48
CA GLU A 335 -1.83 6.35 27.96
C GLU A 335 -2.22 5.24 26.97
N GLY A 336 -1.47 4.15 27.02
CA GLY A 336 -1.72 2.93 26.24
C GLY A 336 -1.16 1.69 26.92
N LYS A 337 -1.82 0.54 26.72
CA LYS A 337 -1.39 -0.75 27.28
C LYS A 337 -1.10 -1.76 26.17
N VAL A 338 0.02 -2.47 26.28
CA VAL A 338 0.43 -3.55 25.37
C VAL A 338 0.48 -4.84 26.17
N ILE A 339 -0.27 -5.84 25.72
CA ILE A 339 -0.44 -7.12 26.39
C ILE A 339 0.06 -8.21 25.45
N ASN A 340 1.13 -8.88 25.87
CA ASN A 340 1.71 -10.00 25.15
C ASN A 340 1.19 -11.31 25.71
N LEU A 341 0.45 -12.07 24.89
CA LEU A 341 0.08 -13.43 25.25
C LEU A 341 1.18 -14.34 24.70
N VAL A 342 1.99 -14.88 25.59
CA VAL A 342 3.13 -15.74 25.26
C VAL A 342 2.76 -17.17 25.58
N SER A 343 3.12 -18.09 24.71
CA SER A 343 2.94 -19.52 24.90
C SER A 343 4.08 -20.26 24.20
N SER A 344 4.21 -21.58 24.34
CA SER A 344 5.41 -22.28 23.84
C SER A 344 5.66 -22.21 22.33
N ARG A 345 4.66 -21.85 21.53
CA ARG A 345 4.82 -21.56 20.08
C ARG A 345 5.38 -20.16 19.77
N ASP A 346 5.48 -19.30 20.78
CA ASP A 346 5.85 -17.89 20.67
C ASP A 346 7.21 -17.58 21.30
N TYR A 347 7.82 -18.52 22.05
CA TYR A 347 9.03 -18.27 22.84
C TYR A 347 10.21 -17.80 21.99
N GLU A 348 10.46 -18.40 20.82
CA GLU A 348 11.53 -18.00 19.91
C GLU A 348 11.38 -16.53 19.47
N ASN A 349 10.21 -16.17 18.92
CA ASN A 349 9.86 -14.80 18.57
C ASN A 349 9.94 -13.85 19.77
N PHE A 350 9.41 -14.24 20.93
CA PHE A 350 9.33 -13.37 22.10
C PHE A 350 10.70 -13.14 22.74
N GLN A 351 11.61 -14.12 22.69
CA GLN A 351 13.00 -13.94 23.09
C GLN A 351 13.68 -12.83 22.27
N GLU A 352 13.44 -12.77 20.96
CA GLU A 352 13.95 -11.67 20.12
C GLU A 352 13.39 -10.31 20.58
N ILE A 353 12.09 -10.21 20.89
CA ILE A 353 11.50 -8.97 21.40
C ILE A 353 12.13 -8.54 22.73
N MET A 354 12.42 -9.50 23.63
CA MET A 354 13.05 -9.24 24.92
C MET A 354 14.54 -8.84 24.83
N LEU A 355 15.17 -8.91 23.65
CA LEU A 355 16.49 -8.32 23.39
C LEU A 355 16.40 -6.82 23.03
N GLY A 356 15.20 -6.31 22.72
CA GLY A 356 14.96 -4.89 22.48
C GLY A 356 14.87 -4.07 23.76
N ASP A 357 15.04 -2.75 23.63
CA ASP A 357 14.94 -1.79 24.74
C ASP A 357 13.46 -1.51 25.10
N PHE A 358 12.79 -2.51 25.68
CA PHE A 358 11.38 -2.43 26.07
C PHE A 358 11.19 -2.85 27.54
N ASN A 359 10.50 -2.01 28.32
CA ASN A 359 10.11 -2.31 29.69
C ASN A 359 8.86 -3.21 29.74
N ILE A 360 8.99 -4.48 29.36
CA ILE A 360 7.89 -5.46 29.36
C ILE A 360 7.90 -6.24 30.69
N LYS A 361 6.88 -6.05 31.52
CA LYS A 361 6.75 -6.71 32.83
C LYS A 361 6.08 -8.06 32.69
N LYS A 362 6.52 -9.07 33.46
CA LYS A 362 5.75 -10.30 33.62
C LYS A 362 4.55 -10.03 34.53
N GLU A 363 3.38 -10.51 34.15
CA GLU A 363 2.25 -10.68 35.06
C GLU A 363 1.85 -12.16 35.15
N GLU A 364 1.33 -12.56 36.30
CA GLU A 364 0.78 -13.91 36.47
C GLU A 364 -0.64 -13.96 35.87
N PRO A 365 -0.97 -15.00 35.09
CA PRO A 365 -2.28 -15.08 34.45
C PRO A 365 -3.40 -15.23 35.49
N PRO A 366 -4.54 -14.53 35.33
CA PRO A 366 -5.70 -14.72 36.20
C PRO A 366 -6.23 -16.16 36.09
N TYR A 367 -6.89 -16.63 37.15
CA TYR A 367 -7.60 -17.91 37.09
C TYR A 367 -8.72 -17.83 36.05
N ILE A 368 -8.62 -18.65 35.00
CA ILE A 368 -9.56 -18.66 33.87
C ILE A 368 -10.07 -20.07 33.57
N GLU A 369 -11.38 -20.20 33.42
CA GLU A 369 -11.98 -21.41 32.88
C GLU A 369 -11.78 -21.51 31.36
N ARG A 370 -11.64 -22.74 30.86
CA ARG A 370 -11.47 -22.99 29.44
C ARG A 370 -12.76 -22.65 28.67
N THR A 371 -12.69 -21.59 27.88
CA THR A 371 -13.79 -21.08 27.06
C THR A 371 -14.24 -22.10 26.01
N ARG A 372 -15.54 -22.11 25.71
CA ARG A 372 -16.11 -22.86 24.59
C ARG A 372 -15.60 -22.30 23.25
N ILE A 373 -14.85 -23.13 22.53
CA ILE A 373 -14.32 -22.85 21.18
C ILE A 373 -15.18 -23.58 20.15
N ARG A 374 -15.66 -22.86 19.14
CA ARG A 374 -16.35 -23.41 17.97
C ARG A 374 -15.31 -23.89 16.97
N TRP A 375 -14.92 -25.16 17.08
CA TRP A 375 -14.01 -25.81 16.14
C TRP A 375 -14.43 -25.59 14.68
N MET A 376 -13.46 -25.27 13.84
CA MET A 376 -13.61 -25.35 12.39
C MET A 376 -13.01 -26.68 11.95
N PRO A 377 -13.79 -27.59 11.32
CA PRO A 377 -13.15 -28.57 10.46
C PRO A 377 -12.38 -27.78 9.39
N GLU A 378 -11.10 -28.07 9.20
CA GLU A 378 -10.41 -27.57 8.02
C GLU A 378 -11.21 -28.04 6.80
N LYS A 379 -11.57 -27.10 5.92
CA LYS A 379 -12.01 -27.48 4.58
C LYS A 379 -10.81 -28.16 3.93
N ARG A 380 -10.77 -29.51 4.02
CA ARG A 380 -9.92 -30.34 3.17
C ARG A 380 -10.14 -29.80 1.76
N GLY A 381 -9.10 -29.19 1.20
CA GLY A 381 -9.23 -28.49 -0.07
C GLY A 381 -9.87 -29.43 -1.08
N GLU A 382 -10.83 -28.91 -1.84
CA GLU A 382 -11.38 -29.64 -2.98
C GLU A 382 -10.20 -30.09 -3.81
N ARG A 383 -9.93 -31.41 -3.80
CA ARG A 383 -8.95 -32.01 -4.70
C ARG A 383 -9.52 -31.82 -6.09
N MET A 384 -9.15 -30.71 -6.72
CA MET A 384 -9.54 -30.33 -8.06
C MET A 384 -9.24 -31.53 -8.93
N ASN A 385 -10.31 -32.20 -9.37
CA ASN A 385 -10.23 -33.58 -9.82
C ASN A 385 -9.62 -33.60 -11.22
N ARG A 386 -8.28 -33.54 -11.30
CA ARG A 386 -7.50 -33.74 -12.52
C ARG A 386 -7.63 -35.19 -12.96
N ARG A 387 -8.81 -35.55 -13.46
CA ARG A 387 -8.99 -36.55 -14.50
C ARG A 387 -8.40 -35.99 -15.79
N GLN A 388 -7.09 -35.83 -15.79
CA GLN A 388 -6.32 -35.52 -16.99
C GLN A 388 -6.24 -36.84 -17.77
N GLY A 389 -7.17 -37.00 -18.71
CA GLY A 389 -7.29 -38.21 -19.52
C GLY A 389 -6.00 -38.45 -20.30
N TYR A 390 -5.22 -39.43 -19.87
CA TYR A 390 -4.03 -39.89 -20.59
C TYR A 390 -4.48 -40.79 -21.75
N SER A 391 -4.96 -40.16 -22.84
CA SER A 391 -5.17 -40.85 -24.12
C SER A 391 -3.81 -41.22 -24.72
N ARG A 392 -3.24 -42.34 -24.25
CA ARG A 392 -2.06 -42.95 -24.86
C ARG A 392 -2.38 -43.32 -26.31
N SER A 393 -1.75 -42.62 -27.24
CA SER A 393 -1.68 -43.00 -28.65
C SER A 393 -0.87 -44.30 -28.79
N SER A 394 -1.54 -45.44 -28.67
CA SER A 394 -0.96 -46.72 -29.05
C SER A 394 -0.96 -46.83 -30.57
N SER A 395 0.22 -46.66 -31.17
CA SER A 395 0.47 -47.05 -32.56
C SER A 395 0.45 -48.58 -32.64
N GLY A 396 -0.66 -49.14 -33.12
CA GLY A 396 -0.85 -50.57 -33.33
C GLY A 396 -1.32 -50.81 -34.76
N GLY A 397 -0.40 -51.18 -35.64
CA GLY A 397 -0.72 -51.49 -37.04
C GLY A 397 -1.48 -52.81 -37.17
N GLY A 398 -2.61 -52.79 -37.89
CA GLY A 398 -3.38 -53.98 -38.23
C GLY A 398 -4.13 -53.78 -39.55
N ARG A 399 -3.65 -54.44 -40.62
CA ARG A 399 -4.35 -54.51 -41.92
C ARG A 399 -5.39 -55.63 -41.87
N SER A 400 -6.63 -55.39 -42.31
CA SER A 400 -7.31 -56.28 -43.28
C SER A 400 -8.66 -55.75 -43.78
N TYR A 401 -8.81 -55.69 -45.10
CA TYR A 401 -10.00 -55.93 -45.95
C TYR A 401 -11.45 -55.65 -45.48
N GLY A 402 -12.20 -54.95 -46.37
CA GLY A 402 -13.42 -55.56 -46.95
C GLY A 402 -14.70 -54.71 -47.07
N GLY A 403 -14.96 -54.13 -48.26
CA GLY A 403 -16.31 -53.68 -48.74
C GLY A 403 -16.97 -52.50 -48.01
N GLY A 404 -17.92 -51.76 -48.59
CA GLY A 404 -18.45 -51.75 -49.96
C GLY A 404 -19.81 -51.03 -50.04
N GLY A 405 -19.93 -49.97 -50.86
CA GLY A 405 -21.18 -49.18 -51.06
C GLY A 405 -21.56 -48.24 -49.90
N GLY A 406 -22.32 -47.15 -50.08
CA GLY A 406 -22.84 -46.50 -51.29
C GLY A 406 -23.89 -45.41 -50.95
N SER A 407 -24.18 -44.48 -51.87
CA SER A 407 -25.33 -43.51 -51.86
C SER A 407 -25.39 -42.49 -50.68
N GLN A 408 -25.08 -41.20 -50.87
CA GLN A 408 -25.92 -40.12 -51.44
C GLN A 408 -27.17 -39.66 -50.64
N ARG A 409 -27.33 -38.32 -50.60
CA ARG A 409 -28.56 -37.50 -50.42
C ARG A 409 -29.23 -37.49 -49.03
N SER A 410 -30.01 -36.50 -48.59
CA SER A 410 -30.19 -35.04 -48.79
C SER A 410 -31.63 -34.68 -48.35
N GLY A 411 -31.85 -33.54 -47.68
CA GLY A 411 -33.19 -33.05 -47.27
C GLY A 411 -33.33 -32.94 -45.75
N SER A 412 -33.70 -31.84 -45.09
CA SER A 412 -34.54 -30.65 -45.37
C SER A 412 -36.01 -30.79 -44.98
N ARG A 413 -36.47 -29.85 -44.11
CA ARG A 413 -37.83 -29.67 -43.52
C ARG A 413 -38.26 -30.81 -42.55
N GLY A 414 -39.02 -30.57 -41.47
CA GLY A 414 -39.48 -29.32 -40.85
C GLY A 414 -40.83 -29.52 -40.11
N GLY A 415 -41.16 -28.67 -39.12
CA GLY A 415 -42.55 -28.38 -38.74
C GLY A 415 -43.12 -28.88 -37.40
N TYR A 416 -43.54 -27.89 -36.58
CA TYR A 416 -44.80 -27.79 -35.80
C TYR A 416 -45.11 -28.59 -34.52
N GLY A 417 -45.82 -27.89 -33.61
CA GLY A 417 -46.27 -28.28 -32.26
C GLY A 417 -45.62 -27.36 -31.21
N GLY A 418 -46.26 -26.38 -30.55
CA GLY A 418 -47.69 -26.22 -30.18
C GLY A 418 -47.95 -26.93 -28.84
N SER A 419 -48.43 -26.31 -27.75
CA SER A 419 -49.02 -24.97 -27.56
C SER A 419 -49.24 -24.63 -26.06
N ASN A 420 -49.31 -23.32 -25.72
CA ASN A 420 -50.08 -22.71 -24.58
C ASN A 420 -49.74 -23.13 -23.12
N ARG A 421 -49.92 -22.32 -22.05
CA ARG A 421 -50.51 -20.97 -21.74
C ARG A 421 -49.75 -20.42 -20.48
N SER A 422 -49.88 -19.23 -19.90
CA SER A 422 -50.65 -17.97 -20.07
C SER A 422 -49.85 -16.81 -19.37
N GLY A 423 -50.13 -15.52 -19.56
CA GLY A 423 -51.03 -14.65 -18.76
C GLY A 423 -50.40 -14.21 -17.42
N SER A 424 -50.23 -12.92 -17.04
CA SER A 424 -50.88 -11.63 -17.43
C SER A 424 -49.88 -10.46 -17.25
N TYR A 425 -49.82 -9.33 -17.96
CA TYR A 425 -50.80 -8.28 -18.39
C TYR A 425 -50.97 -7.06 -17.46
N SER A 426 -50.13 -6.03 -17.67
CA SER A 426 -50.45 -4.57 -17.79
C SER A 426 -49.16 -3.85 -18.25
N GLY A 427 -49.12 -2.77 -19.04
CA GLY A 427 -50.11 -1.74 -19.38
C GLY A 427 -49.74 -0.42 -18.67
N SER A 428 -49.46 0.73 -19.32
CA SER A 428 -49.60 1.11 -20.73
C SER A 428 -49.01 2.51 -21.05
N ASN A 429 -48.55 2.75 -22.29
CA ASN A 429 -48.67 4.00 -23.11
C ASN A 429 -48.13 5.37 -22.58
N LYS A 430 -47.78 6.38 -23.40
CA LYS A 430 -47.88 6.59 -24.88
C LYS A 430 -46.91 7.68 -25.41
N SER A 431 -46.42 7.48 -26.64
CA SER A 431 -46.15 8.44 -27.74
C SER A 431 -45.99 9.97 -27.52
N SER A 432 -45.04 10.59 -28.27
CA SER A 432 -45.42 11.44 -29.43
C SER A 432 -44.26 11.68 -30.42
N TYR A 433 -44.61 12.15 -31.62
CA TYR A 433 -43.77 12.43 -32.80
C TYR A 433 -43.16 13.84 -32.80
N GLY A 434 -42.09 14.04 -33.59
CA GLY A 434 -41.63 15.35 -34.09
C GLY A 434 -40.59 15.18 -35.21
N LYS A 435 -40.82 15.79 -36.39
CA LYS A 435 -40.03 15.57 -37.62
C LYS A 435 -40.06 16.80 -38.54
N SER A 436 -38.90 17.39 -38.85
CA SER A 436 -38.64 18.36 -39.95
C SER A 436 -37.11 18.61 -39.99
N GLU A 437 -36.42 18.30 -41.10
CA GLU A 437 -36.08 19.21 -42.22
C GLU A 437 -35.11 20.34 -41.81
N SER A 438 -33.82 20.36 -42.17
CA SER A 438 -33.11 20.31 -43.48
C SER A 438 -32.69 21.71 -43.95
N GLY A 439 -31.38 21.90 -44.17
CA GLY A 439 -30.82 23.11 -44.77
C GLY A 439 -29.39 22.87 -45.27
N HIS A 440 -29.15 23.11 -46.55
CA HIS A 440 -27.82 23.05 -47.17
C HIS A 440 -26.95 24.27 -46.78
N SER A 441 -25.63 24.08 -46.74
CA SER A 441 -24.73 24.96 -47.49
C SER A 441 -23.46 24.21 -47.92
N ASP A 442 -23.05 24.45 -49.15
CA ASP A 442 -21.90 23.87 -49.83
C ASP A 442 -20.76 24.91 -49.87
N GLY A 443 -19.50 24.49 -50.04
CA GLY A 443 -18.36 25.43 -50.03
C GLY A 443 -16.98 24.80 -49.86
N GLY A 444 -16.47 24.13 -50.89
CA GLY A 444 -15.05 23.75 -50.95
C GLY A 444 -14.15 24.87 -51.49
N TYR A 445 -12.83 24.79 -51.28
CA TYR A 445 -11.82 25.16 -52.29
C TYR A 445 -10.37 24.73 -51.94
N LYS A 446 -9.73 24.04 -52.91
CA LYS A 446 -8.29 23.98 -53.27
C LYS A 446 -7.18 23.76 -52.20
N ASN A 447 -6.50 22.62 -52.37
CA ASN A 447 -5.06 22.50 -52.68
C ASN A 447 -4.09 23.63 -52.26
N ASN A 448 -2.99 23.25 -51.61
CA ASN A 448 -1.69 23.46 -52.23
C ASN A 448 -0.64 22.38 -51.89
N LYS A 449 0.29 22.12 -52.81
CA LYS A 449 1.48 21.29 -52.60
C LYS A 449 2.68 22.19 -52.27
N SER A 450 3.60 21.71 -51.44
CA SER A 450 5.03 21.86 -51.74
C SER A 450 5.87 20.86 -50.95
N SER A 451 6.91 20.35 -51.61
CA SER A 451 7.95 19.49 -51.04
C SER A 451 9.25 20.27 -50.97
N THR A 452 10.09 20.05 -49.96
CA THR A 452 11.55 20.22 -50.16
C THR A 452 12.37 19.31 -49.27
N TYR A 453 13.38 18.68 -49.87
CA TYR A 453 14.44 17.93 -49.21
C TYR A 453 15.40 18.87 -48.45
N ARG A 454 16.02 18.36 -47.38
CA ARG A 454 17.48 18.47 -47.19
C ARG A 454 18.02 17.43 -46.21
N SER A 455 19.31 17.09 -46.37
CA SER A 455 19.96 15.94 -45.75
C SER A 455 21.46 16.18 -45.54
N ARG A 456 22.04 15.59 -44.49
CA ARG A 456 23.48 15.64 -44.10
C ARG A 456 23.91 17.03 -43.57
N GLU A 457 24.97 17.20 -42.77
CA GLU A 457 26.11 16.37 -42.30
C GLU A 457 26.21 16.47 -40.75
N ARG A 458 26.76 15.57 -39.93
CA ARG A 458 28.08 14.90 -39.86
C ARG A 458 29.29 15.83 -39.70
N THR A 459 29.64 16.14 -38.45
CA THR A 459 30.98 16.62 -38.06
C THR A 459 31.58 15.71 -36.98
N GLN A 460 32.86 15.39 -37.14
CA GLN A 460 33.71 14.76 -36.12
C GLN A 460 34.48 15.85 -35.39
N SER A 461 34.83 15.61 -34.12
CA SER A 461 35.97 16.28 -33.47
C SER A 461 36.70 15.28 -32.59
N SER A 462 38.01 15.49 -32.41
CA SER A 462 38.94 14.51 -31.87
C SER A 462 40.08 15.15 -31.08
N SER A 463 40.30 14.69 -29.85
CA SER A 463 41.56 14.76 -29.10
C SER A 463 41.48 13.67 -28.01
N SER A 464 42.41 12.70 -27.88
CA SER A 464 43.84 12.84 -27.48
C SER A 464 43.99 13.44 -26.08
N SER A 465 44.83 12.94 -25.16
CA SER A 465 45.52 11.65 -24.94
C SER A 465 46.10 11.66 -23.51
N ASP A 466 46.74 10.57 -23.08
CA ASP A 466 47.58 10.46 -21.85
C ASP A 466 46.84 10.44 -20.48
N GLY A 467 47.34 9.78 -19.43
CA GLY A 467 48.58 9.00 -19.27
C GLY A 467 48.54 8.03 -18.06
N GLN A 468 49.60 7.22 -17.91
CA GLN A 468 49.71 6.12 -16.91
C GLN A 468 50.40 6.53 -15.58
N SER A 469 50.07 5.87 -14.45
CA SER A 469 50.95 5.45 -13.32
C SER A 469 50.08 5.05 -12.11
N ARG A 470 50.11 3.84 -11.51
CA ARG A 470 51.14 3.13 -10.70
C ARG A 470 51.47 3.75 -9.32
N GLY A 471 51.52 2.88 -8.28
CA GLY A 471 51.90 3.14 -6.87
C GLY A 471 50.72 2.88 -5.90
N GLN A 472 50.56 1.76 -5.16
CA GLN A 472 51.40 0.97 -4.23
C GLN A 472 51.82 1.66 -2.90
N ALA A 473 51.58 0.93 -1.80
CA ALA A 473 52.02 1.19 -0.40
C ALA A 473 51.30 2.37 0.33
N ARG A 474 51.18 2.39 1.68
CA ARG A 474 51.81 1.55 2.73
C ARG A 474 50.95 1.48 4.02
N ARG A 475 51.21 0.47 4.86
CA ARG A 475 50.75 0.35 6.27
C ARG A 475 51.35 1.46 7.15
N GLU A 476 50.60 1.92 8.16
CA GLU A 476 50.94 1.99 9.61
C GLU A 476 49.74 2.60 10.40
N ARG A 477 49.21 2.05 11.52
CA ARG A 477 49.70 1.68 12.87
C ARG A 477 49.75 2.85 13.89
N ARG A 478 48.69 2.97 14.72
CA ARG A 478 48.59 3.35 16.17
C ARG A 478 47.09 3.54 16.47
N ARG A 479 46.41 2.96 17.49
CA ARG A 479 46.63 2.73 18.94
C ARG A 479 46.63 4.00 19.80
N GLU A 480 45.90 3.89 20.92
CA GLU A 480 45.69 4.85 22.03
C GLU A 480 44.82 6.07 21.64
N TYR A 481 43.77 6.45 22.36
CA TYR A 481 43.22 6.00 23.67
C TYR A 481 41.83 5.36 23.55
#